data_AF-A0A288DL09-F1
#
_entry.id   AF-A0A288DL09-F1
#
_cell.length_a   1.000
_cell.length_b   1.000
_cell.length_c   1.000
_cell.angle_alpha   90.00
_cell.angle_beta   90.00
_cell.angle_gamma   90.00
#
_symmetry.space_group_name_H-M   'P 1'
#
loop_
_entity.id
_entity.type
_entity.pdbx_description
1 polymer ?
#
loop_
_entity_poly.entity_id
_entity_poly.type
_entity_poly.pdbx_seq_one_letter_code
_entity_poly.pdbx_strand_id
1 'polypeptide(L)'
;MRLIIPQSIEKKANEIGLSFDDLYNFIKDNRERNFEKLCAPLPNTIAYKGYIDKAKRLVLFFVTNQGVLYPVYIGDKHDKIAKNITVEIIRKEAEHWHKKVETDFHQRKIKIRHF
;
A
#
# COMPACT_ATOMS: atom_id res chain seq x y z
N MET A 1 -14.48 -5.78 4.81
CA MET A 1 -13.05 -5.76 4.42
C MET A 1 -12.30 -4.91 5.45
N ARG A 2 -11.06 -5.27 5.81
CA ARG A 2 -10.25 -4.50 6.79
C ARG A 2 -9.09 -3.81 6.09
N LEU A 3 -8.85 -2.55 6.41
CA LEU A 3 -7.62 -1.83 6.05
C LEU A 3 -6.67 -1.84 7.23
N ILE A 4 -5.45 -2.31 7.00
CA ILE A 4 -4.37 -2.24 7.97
C ILE A 4 -3.31 -1.30 7.42
N ILE A 5 -2.96 -0.26 8.15
CA ILE A 5 -1.87 0.65 7.81
C ILE A 5 -0.69 0.36 8.76
N PRO A 6 0.41 -0.19 8.24
CA PRO A 6 1.63 -0.46 9.01
C PRO A 6 2.33 0.85 9.40
N GLN A 7 2.97 0.90 10.59
CA GLN A 7 3.68 2.09 11.05
C GLN A 7 4.78 2.52 10.07
N SER A 8 5.48 1.58 9.43
CA SER A 8 6.51 1.90 8.44
C SER A 8 5.96 2.66 7.23
N ILE A 9 4.74 2.35 6.80
CA ILE A 9 4.05 3.09 5.74
C ILE A 9 3.56 4.43 6.23
N GLU A 10 2.99 4.49 7.44
CA GLU A 10 2.56 5.76 8.03
C GLU A 10 3.72 6.75 8.14
N LYS A 11 4.89 6.31 8.64
CA LYS A 11 6.10 7.13 8.68
C LYS A 11 6.48 7.61 7.28
N LYS A 12 6.47 6.72 6.29
CA LYS A 12 6.81 7.07 4.91
C LYS A 12 5.81 8.04 4.28
N ALA A 13 4.54 7.92 4.61
CA ALA A 13 3.49 8.84 4.20
C ALA A 13 3.71 10.23 4.82
N ASN A 14 4.01 10.29 6.12
CA ASN A 14 4.28 11.54 6.83
C ASN A 14 5.51 12.26 6.24
N GLU A 15 6.57 11.53 5.88
CA GLU A 15 7.76 12.09 5.21
C GLU A 15 7.43 12.84 3.90
N ILE A 16 6.39 12.39 3.20
CA ILE A 16 5.93 13.00 1.94
C ILE A 16 4.70 13.90 2.13
N GLY A 17 4.39 14.27 3.39
CA GLY A 17 3.30 15.20 3.72
C GLY A 17 1.89 14.62 3.61
N LEU A 18 1.73 13.31 3.85
CA LEU A 18 0.43 12.65 3.95
C LEU A 18 0.20 12.14 5.37
N SER A 19 -0.90 12.56 5.98
CA SER A 19 -1.32 12.02 7.26
C SER A 19 -1.92 10.62 7.11
N PHE A 20 -2.06 9.93 8.24
CA PHE A 20 -2.81 8.67 8.30
C PHE A 20 -4.25 8.82 7.77
N ASP A 21 -4.93 9.91 8.13
CA ASP A 21 -6.33 10.12 7.73
C ASP A 21 -6.46 10.40 6.24
N ASP A 22 -5.49 11.12 5.63
CA ASP A 22 -5.44 11.31 4.18
C ASP A 22 -5.33 9.98 3.45
N LEU A 23 -4.45 9.09 3.93
CA LEU A 23 -4.25 7.78 3.33
C LEU A 23 -5.50 6.90 3.49
N TYR A 24 -6.12 6.92 4.66
CA TYR A 24 -7.36 6.20 4.93
C TYR A 24 -8.49 6.68 4.02
N ASN A 25 -8.75 7.99 3.97
CA ASN A 25 -9.80 8.59 3.17
C ASN A 25 -9.57 8.32 1.68
N PHE A 26 -8.34 8.47 1.20
CA PHE A 26 -8.00 8.13 -0.18
C PHE A 26 -8.36 6.67 -0.50
N ILE A 27 -7.91 5.70 0.31
CA ILE A 27 -8.19 4.29 0.02
C ILE A 27 -9.70 3.99 0.10
N LYS A 28 -10.40 4.58 1.07
CA LYS A 28 -11.85 4.42 1.26
C LYS A 28 -12.63 4.92 0.04
N ASP A 29 -12.36 6.14 -0.39
CA ASP A 29 -13.16 6.83 -1.41
C ASP A 29 -12.87 6.32 -2.83
N ASN A 30 -11.71 5.69 -3.02
CA ASN A 30 -11.20 5.34 -4.34
C ASN A 30 -11.14 3.84 -4.64
N ARG A 31 -11.64 3.01 -3.72
CA ARG A 31 -11.61 1.53 -3.80
C ARG A 31 -12.10 0.94 -5.13
N GLU A 32 -13.01 1.63 -5.81
CA GLU A 32 -13.66 1.16 -7.05
C GLU A 32 -13.17 1.85 -8.32
N ARG A 33 -12.38 2.94 -8.24
CA ARG A 33 -12.12 3.82 -9.40
C ARG A 33 -10.66 4.19 -9.65
N ASN A 34 -9.82 4.36 -8.62
CA ASN A 34 -8.43 4.83 -8.80
C ASN A 34 -7.37 3.79 -8.45
N PHE A 35 -7.74 2.52 -8.31
CA PHE A 35 -6.80 1.43 -8.13
C PHE A 35 -6.70 0.59 -9.41
N GLU A 36 -5.52 0.61 -10.03
CA GLU A 36 -5.21 -0.27 -11.14
C GLU A 36 -4.67 -1.60 -10.59
N LYS A 37 -5.36 -2.69 -10.91
CA LYS A 37 -4.89 -4.05 -10.59
C LYS A 37 -3.69 -4.38 -11.47
N LEU A 38 -2.59 -4.83 -10.87
CA LEU A 38 -1.34 -5.10 -11.58
C LEU A 38 -1.08 -6.59 -11.74
N CYS A 39 -0.88 -7.32 -10.65
CA CYS A 39 -0.53 -8.73 -10.68
C CYS A 39 -0.90 -9.43 -9.36
N ALA A 40 -0.73 -10.74 -9.31
CA ALA A 40 -0.68 -11.50 -8.06
C ALA A 40 0.78 -11.67 -7.65
N PRO A 41 1.33 -10.85 -6.73
CA PRO A 41 2.76 -10.86 -6.42
C PRO A 41 3.16 -11.96 -5.44
N LEU A 42 2.21 -12.45 -4.64
CA LEU A 42 2.37 -13.45 -3.59
C LEU A 42 1.12 -14.34 -3.57
N PRO A 43 1.18 -15.54 -2.96
CA PRO A 43 0.00 -16.39 -2.80
C PRO A 43 -1.19 -15.64 -2.19
N ASN A 44 -2.39 -15.87 -2.74
CA ASN A 44 -3.65 -15.25 -2.29
C ASN A 44 -3.65 -13.72 -2.27
N THR A 45 -2.69 -13.06 -2.94
CA THR A 45 -2.52 -11.61 -2.89
C THR A 45 -2.73 -11.00 -4.26
N ILE A 46 -3.40 -9.85 -4.31
CA ILE A 46 -3.51 -9.01 -5.51
C ILE A 46 -2.84 -7.67 -5.22
N ALA A 47 -1.92 -7.26 -6.09
CA ALA A 47 -1.30 -5.94 -6.05
C ALA A 47 -2.13 -4.93 -6.84
N TYR A 48 -2.35 -3.77 -6.24
CA TYR A 48 -2.94 -2.60 -6.86
C TYR A 48 -1.98 -1.43 -6.77
N LYS A 49 -1.90 -0.59 -7.80
CA LYS A 49 -1.29 0.74 -7.69
C LYS A 49 -2.38 1.80 -7.65
N GLY A 50 -2.14 2.85 -6.87
CA GLY A 50 -3.01 4.01 -6.79
C GLY A 50 -2.22 5.32 -6.91
N TYR A 51 -2.88 6.32 -7.48
CA TYR A 51 -2.37 7.69 -7.58
C TYR A 51 -3.12 8.54 -6.57
N ILE A 52 -2.47 8.92 -5.47
CA ILE A 52 -3.07 9.75 -4.42
C ILE A 52 -3.32 11.15 -4.96
N ASP A 53 -2.30 11.69 -5.63
CA ASP A 53 -2.35 12.93 -6.38
C ASP A 53 -1.37 12.85 -7.57
N LYS A 54 -1.14 13.98 -8.27
CA LYS A 54 -0.19 14.02 -9.41
C LYS A 54 1.26 13.73 -9.00
N ALA A 55 1.60 13.90 -7.73
CA ALA A 55 2.93 13.76 -7.18
C ALA A 55 3.12 12.50 -6.32
N LYS A 56 2.08 11.85 -5.82
CA LYS A 56 2.20 10.76 -4.84
C LYS A 56 1.48 9.50 -5.30
N ARG A 57 2.15 8.36 -5.12
CA ARG A 57 1.68 7.05 -5.56
C ARG A 57 1.87 6.02 -4.46
N LEU A 58 1.05 4.98 -4.51
CA LEU A 58 1.09 3.91 -3.52
C LEU A 58 0.84 2.54 -4.16
N VAL A 59 1.31 1.49 -3.49
CA VAL A 59 1.00 0.10 -3.82
C VAL A 59 0.25 -0.53 -2.64
N LEU A 60 -0.87 -1.19 -2.93
CA LEU A 60 -1.66 -1.96 -1.97
C LEU A 60 -1.57 -3.44 -2.28
N PHE A 61 -1.48 -4.26 -1.25
CA PHE A 61 -1.73 -5.69 -1.32
C PHE A 61 -3.09 -6.01 -0.72
N PHE A 62 -3.91 -6.72 -1.48
CA PHE A 62 -5.17 -7.28 -1.03
C PHE A 62 -5.02 -8.80 -0.84
N VAL A 63 -5.11 -9.24 0.41
CA VAL A 63 -5.08 -10.66 0.79
C VAL A 63 -6.50 -11.21 0.69
N THR A 64 -6.77 -11.88 -0.42
CA THR A 64 -8.10 -12.28 -0.89
C THR A 64 -8.82 -13.21 0.08
N ASN A 65 -8.14 -14.22 0.62
CA ASN A 65 -8.72 -15.19 1.55
C ASN A 65 -9.05 -14.63 2.94
N GLN A 66 -8.43 -13.50 3.32
CA GLN A 66 -8.64 -12.86 4.63
C GLN A 66 -9.49 -11.58 4.55
N GLY A 67 -9.76 -11.08 3.34
CA GLY A 67 -10.45 -9.80 3.13
C GLY A 67 -9.69 -8.62 3.76
N VAL A 68 -8.35 -8.65 3.69
CA VAL A 68 -7.46 -7.64 4.29
C VAL A 68 -6.75 -6.87 3.18
N LEU A 69 -6.76 -5.55 3.27
CA LEU A 69 -6.05 -4.63 2.41
C LEU A 69 -4.97 -3.92 3.23
N TYR A 70 -3.75 -3.81 2.73
CA TYR A 70 -2.72 -2.98 3.35
C TYR A 70 -1.81 -2.33 2.31
N PRO A 71 -1.39 -1.08 2.51
CA PRO A 71 -0.34 -0.49 1.71
C PRO A 71 0.99 -1.16 2.04
N VAL A 72 1.79 -1.37 1.01
CA VAL A 72 3.13 -1.96 1.10
C VAL A 72 4.22 -0.99 0.66
N TYR A 73 3.84 0.04 -0.08
CA TYR A 73 4.74 1.06 -0.57
C TYR A 73 4.00 2.37 -0.79
N ILE A 74 4.67 3.48 -0.49
CA ILE A 74 4.24 4.83 -0.80
C ILE A 74 5.46 5.67 -1.17
N GLY A 75 5.32 6.52 -2.19
CA GLY A 75 6.41 7.37 -2.66
C GLY A 75 5.90 8.56 -3.45
N ASP A 76 6.76 9.55 -3.63
CA ASP A 76 6.47 10.75 -4.39
C ASP A 76 7.08 10.69 -5.82
N LYS A 77 6.87 11.74 -6.61
CA LYS A 77 7.39 11.85 -7.98
C LYS A 77 8.91 11.89 -8.07
N HIS A 78 9.63 12.06 -6.95
CA HIS A 78 11.08 12.08 -6.91
C HIS A 78 11.65 10.67 -6.70
N ASP A 79 10.89 9.77 -6.08
CA ASP A 79 11.25 8.37 -5.87
C ASP A 79 11.32 7.56 -7.19
N LYS A 80 12.38 6.76 -7.35
CA LYS A 80 12.64 5.96 -8.56
C LYS A 80 11.55 4.93 -8.84
N ILE A 81 11.02 4.28 -7.80
CA ILE A 81 9.97 3.26 -7.90
C ILE A 81 8.64 3.94 -8.18
N ALA A 82 8.28 4.98 -7.41
CA ALA A 82 7.01 5.68 -7.61
C ALA A 82 6.90 6.28 -9.01
N LYS A 83 7.98 6.79 -9.61
CA LYS A 83 7.98 7.29 -11.00
C LYS A 83 7.45 6.28 -12.02
N ASN A 84 7.72 5.00 -11.83
CA ASN A 84 7.33 3.94 -12.77
C ASN A 84 7.05 2.61 -12.05
N ILE A 85 5.87 2.47 -11.45
CA ILE A 85 5.46 1.22 -10.78
C ILE A 85 5.02 0.22 -11.85
N THR A 86 5.88 -0.76 -12.14
CA THR A 86 5.64 -1.85 -13.10
C THR A 86 5.38 -3.18 -12.42
N VAL A 87 4.80 -4.15 -13.14
CA VAL A 87 4.63 -5.52 -12.66
C VAL A 87 5.95 -6.17 -12.26
N GLU A 88 7.03 -5.90 -13.01
CA GLU A 88 8.36 -6.43 -12.73
C GLU A 88 8.92 -5.91 -11.40
N ILE A 89 8.83 -4.59 -11.15
CA ILE A 89 9.26 -4.00 -9.88
C ILE A 89 8.47 -4.59 -8.72
N ILE A 90 7.14 -4.71 -8.86
CA ILE A 90 6.32 -5.30 -7.80
C ILE A 90 6.74 -6.73 -7.53
N ARG A 91 6.94 -7.57 -8.54
CA ARG A 91 7.36 -8.96 -8.34
C ARG A 91 8.72 -9.06 -7.65
N LYS A 92 9.65 -8.16 -7.99
CA LYS A 92 10.98 -8.11 -7.38
C LYS A 92 10.94 -7.68 -5.91
N GLU A 93 10.12 -6.68 -5.59
CA GLU A 93 10.10 -6.06 -4.26
C GLU A 93 9.05 -6.66 -3.30
N ALA A 94 8.12 -7.47 -3.82
CA ALA A 94 6.94 -7.94 -3.08
C ALA A 94 7.28 -8.61 -1.76
N GLU A 95 8.22 -9.57 -1.75
CA GLU A 95 8.63 -10.25 -0.52
C GLU A 95 9.26 -9.29 0.48
N HIS A 96 10.10 -8.36 0.00
CA HIS A 96 10.77 -7.40 0.86
C HIS A 96 9.77 -6.47 1.53
N TRP A 97 8.85 -5.89 0.76
CA TRP A 97 7.81 -5.03 1.31
C TRP A 97 6.87 -5.80 2.25
N HIS A 98 6.49 -7.02 1.87
CA HIS A 98 5.62 -7.86 2.71
C HIS A 98 6.29 -8.16 4.06
N LYS A 99 7.55 -8.60 4.08
CA LYS A 99 8.29 -8.87 5.33
C LYS A 99 8.38 -7.64 6.24
N LYS A 100 8.50 -6.44 5.66
CA LYS A 100 8.52 -5.18 6.43
C LYS A 100 7.17 -4.93 7.10
N VAL A 101 6.07 -5.16 6.37
CA VAL A 101 4.71 -5.07 6.90
C VAL A 101 4.45 -6.15 7.96
N GLU A 102 4.88 -7.39 7.72
CA GLU A 102 4.79 -8.46 8.71
C GLU A 102 5.54 -8.11 9.99
N THR A 103 6.71 -7.48 9.89
CA THR A 103 7.45 -7.02 11.07
C THR A 103 6.62 -6.04 11.90
N ASP A 104 5.97 -5.06 11.26
CA ASP A 104 5.06 -4.14 11.95
C ASP A 104 3.87 -4.88 12.59
N PHE A 105 3.35 -5.92 11.93
CA PHE A 105 2.25 -6.74 12.44
C PHE A 105 2.65 -7.49 13.71
N HIS A 106 3.79 -8.18 13.69
CA HIS A 106 4.32 -8.91 14.84
C HIS A 106 4.62 -7.96 16.02
N GLN A 107 5.08 -6.75 15.74
CA GLN A 107 5.33 -5.72 16.76
C GLN A 107 4.05 -4.99 17.22
N ARG A 108 2.87 -5.34 16.69
CA ARG A 108 1.59 -4.63 16.93
C ARG A 108 1.65 -3.13 16.61
N LYS A 109 2.52 -2.73 15.68
CA LYS A 109 2.69 -1.35 15.22
C LYS A 109 1.84 -1.09 13.98
N ILE A 110 0.54 -1.25 14.16
CA ILE A 110 -0.45 -1.12 13.09
C ILE A 110 -1.63 -0.27 13.52
N LYS A 111 -2.25 0.37 12.53
CA LYS A 111 -3.56 1.00 12.67
C LYS A 111 -4.55 0.24 11.81
N ILE A 112 -5.70 -0.10 12.40
CA ILE A 112 -6.76 -0.87 11.73
C ILE A 112 -7.97 0.05 11.51
N ARG A 113 -8.58 -0.06 10.34
CA ARG A 113 -9.86 0.55 10.00
C ARG A 113 -10.77 -0.47 9.34
N HIS A 114 -12.06 -0.33 9.60
CA HIS A 114 -13.11 -1.16 9.01
C HIS A 114 -13.78 -0.35 7.90
N PHE A 115 -14.03 -1.00 6.77
CA PHE A 115 -14.87 -0.47 5.69
C PHE A 115 -16.29 -1.00 5.81
#